data_AF-B0JVF2-F1
#
_entry.id   AF-B0JVF2-F1
#
_cell.length_a   1.000
_cell.length_b   1.000
_cell.length_c   1.000
_cell.angle_alpha   90.00
_cell.angle_beta   90.00
_cell.angle_gamma   90.00
#
_symmetry.space_group_name_H-M   'P 1'
#
loop_
_entity.id
_entity.type
_entity.pdbx_description
1 polymer ?
#
loop_
_entity_poly.entity_id
_entity_poly.type
_entity_poly.pdbx_seq_one_letter_code
_entity_poly.pdbx_strand_id
1 'polypeptide(L)'
;MASNITQQGSLTLNDFIFIQGANPTRADEYLVTFTAFNQPVQISLISANNTTYDPIVQIIDARTNTIVASDDDSGNGNNSLIANFLPQGGVVYKIRVTSFNTINTEIEHPYTLQVNSVVGDVVLEERLSSFGNPQTGQVVTFQGVLDSRDYTFPSPSTAAPSLADEYKLAVTAFNQPIQVSLTSSNTGVYDPFLQIVNARTGAVVAFDDDSGDGLNSLIANFLPQGGVDYRIRVSSFNTITLPQTNPATYTLQVSAQVGQAAVTPRVPGIIPPPNTSPLTLTGDTAQIAYVVYYGRPADNSGLTFWDTTLTSAGISYSPRQGDGLTGSEAGAYNQIVNDFGNSSEADNLFGQLNNRDKVNKVYNFAFNRNAEQEGLNYWAERLDSGAITLANFALEIGLGAQGDDIIALRNKLTSADLFTNSLDLPEERAAYSGESAALFGRNWLSDFGTTVSTQAWVDAAISSLVS
;
A
#
# COMPACT_ATOMS: atom_id res chain seq x y z
N MET A 1 -12.91 -0.16 19.29
CA MET A 1 -12.21 -0.94 20.33
C MET A 1 -10.73 -0.96 19.98
N ALA A 2 -9.84 -1.04 20.98
CA ALA A 2 -8.43 -1.24 20.71
C ALA A 2 -8.20 -2.67 20.21
N SER A 3 -7.32 -2.84 19.23
CA SER A 3 -6.95 -4.12 18.65
C SER A 3 -5.48 -4.39 18.94
N ASN A 4 -5.19 -5.51 19.59
CA ASN A 4 -3.82 -5.94 19.88
C ASN A 4 -3.62 -7.32 19.24
N ILE A 5 -2.88 -7.35 18.13
CA ILE A 5 -2.54 -8.58 17.43
C ILE A 5 -1.15 -9.03 17.88
N THR A 6 -1.03 -10.30 18.21
CA THR A 6 0.26 -10.94 18.53
C THR A 6 0.43 -12.15 17.62
N GLN A 7 1.51 -12.16 16.85
CA GLN A 7 1.89 -13.23 15.95
C GLN A 7 3.23 -13.81 16.38
N GLN A 8 3.27 -15.12 16.58
CA GLN A 8 4.51 -15.86 16.80
C GLN A 8 5.06 -16.32 15.46
N GLY A 9 6.37 -16.21 15.27
CA GLY A 9 7.06 -16.66 14.06
C GLY A 9 8.50 -17.07 14.38
N SER A 10 9.23 -17.50 13.37
CA SER A 10 10.65 -17.79 13.49
C SER A 10 11.33 -17.70 12.15
N LEU A 11 12.48 -17.03 12.10
CA LEU A 11 13.26 -17.00 10.88
C LEU A 11 14.02 -18.33 10.69
N THR A 12 13.88 -18.93 9.50
CA THR A 12 14.35 -20.25 9.08
C THR A 12 15.02 -20.23 7.70
N LEU A 13 15.68 -21.33 7.31
CA LEU A 13 16.27 -21.48 5.96
C LEU A 13 15.22 -21.60 4.83
N ASN A 14 13.94 -21.77 5.15
CA ASN A 14 12.87 -21.79 4.16
C ASN A 14 12.40 -20.39 3.76
N ASP A 15 12.61 -19.39 4.60
CA ASP A 15 12.15 -18.04 4.36
C ASP A 15 12.98 -17.37 3.28
N PHE A 16 12.51 -16.21 2.83
CA PHE A 16 13.09 -15.52 1.69
C PHE A 16 14.53 -15.09 2.01
N ILE A 17 15.46 -15.35 1.08
CA ILE A 17 16.83 -14.87 1.23
C ILE A 17 16.83 -13.38 0.95
N PHE A 18 16.98 -12.59 2.00
CA PHE A 18 17.00 -11.13 1.91
C PHE A 18 18.43 -10.60 2.06
N ILE A 19 18.68 -9.39 1.57
CA ILE A 19 19.96 -8.70 1.71
C ILE A 19 19.74 -7.42 2.52
N GLN A 20 20.31 -7.39 3.72
CA GLN A 20 20.34 -6.20 4.57
C GLN A 20 21.74 -5.58 4.48
N GLY A 21 21.88 -4.48 3.72
CA GLY A 21 23.19 -3.91 3.40
C GLY A 21 24.05 -4.89 2.61
N ALA A 22 25.15 -5.37 3.21
CA ALA A 22 26.01 -6.41 2.61
C ALA A 22 25.76 -7.82 3.18
N ASN A 23 24.88 -7.95 4.17
CA ASN A 23 24.69 -9.19 4.92
C ASN A 23 23.49 -9.98 4.34
N PRO A 24 23.71 -11.21 3.85
CA PRO A 24 22.61 -12.10 3.51
C PRO A 24 21.92 -12.56 4.80
N THR A 25 20.60 -12.53 4.80
CA THR A 25 19.75 -12.81 5.96
C THR A 25 18.44 -13.50 5.52
N ARG A 26 17.47 -13.62 6.43
CA ARG A 26 16.14 -14.18 6.17
C ARG A 26 15.07 -13.15 6.43
N ALA A 27 13.99 -13.25 5.67
CA ALA A 27 12.84 -12.39 5.87
C ALA A 27 11.53 -13.18 5.75
N ASP A 28 10.65 -12.89 6.69
CA ASP A 28 9.22 -13.18 6.59
C ASP A 28 8.48 -11.89 6.27
N GLU A 29 7.36 -12.02 5.56
CA GLU A 29 6.44 -10.92 5.30
C GLU A 29 5.05 -11.28 5.81
N TYR A 30 4.40 -10.29 6.41
CA TYR A 30 3.01 -10.34 6.80
C TYR A 30 2.28 -9.25 6.06
N LEU A 31 1.04 -9.51 5.66
CA LEU A 31 0.15 -8.46 5.24
C LEU A 31 -0.59 -7.90 6.44
N VAL A 32 -0.73 -6.58 6.49
CA VAL A 32 -1.53 -5.91 7.50
C VAL A 32 -2.54 -4.97 6.86
N THR A 33 -3.78 -5.03 7.36
CA THR A 33 -4.83 -4.06 7.03
C THR A 33 -5.38 -3.43 8.31
N PHE A 34 -5.74 -2.15 8.18
CA PHE A 34 -6.28 -1.35 9.27
C PHE A 34 -7.68 -0.88 8.90
N THR A 35 -8.58 -0.89 9.87
CA THR A 35 -9.94 -0.35 9.69
C THR A 35 -10.06 1.10 10.14
N ALA A 36 -9.17 1.56 11.03
CA ALA A 36 -8.99 2.97 11.37
C ALA A 36 -7.74 3.52 10.67
N PHE A 37 -7.82 4.77 10.25
CA PHE A 37 -6.77 5.45 9.50
C PHE A 37 -6.34 6.72 10.22
N ASN A 38 -5.10 7.13 10.00
CA ASN A 38 -4.50 8.31 10.65
C ASN A 38 -4.57 8.24 12.19
N GLN A 39 -4.63 7.03 12.73
CA GLN A 39 -4.61 6.75 14.16
C GLN A 39 -3.28 6.07 14.50
N PRO A 40 -2.64 6.43 15.62
CA PRO A 40 -1.41 5.80 16.08
C PRO A 40 -1.54 4.27 16.19
N VAL A 41 -0.67 3.58 15.46
CA VAL A 41 -0.42 2.15 15.58
C VAL A 41 1.01 1.93 16.03
N GLN A 42 1.18 1.10 17.05
CA GLN A 42 2.49 0.63 17.50
C GLN A 42 2.78 -0.75 16.90
N ILE A 43 3.97 -0.91 16.34
CA ILE A 43 4.47 -2.20 15.84
C ILE A 43 5.73 -2.54 16.62
N SER A 44 5.78 -3.72 17.23
CA SER A 44 6.94 -4.21 17.99
C SER A 44 7.37 -5.57 17.47
N LEU A 45 8.68 -5.74 17.28
CA LEU A 45 9.28 -7.01 16.89
C LEU A 45 10.25 -7.45 17.99
N ILE A 46 9.87 -8.51 18.69
CA ILE A 46 10.56 -8.98 19.89
C ILE A 46 11.29 -10.29 19.56
N SER A 47 12.60 -10.27 19.65
CA SER A 47 13.45 -11.46 19.56
C SER A 47 13.33 -12.31 20.82
N ALA A 48 13.22 -13.64 20.66
CA ALA A 48 13.32 -14.56 21.80
C ALA A 48 14.78 -14.76 22.27
N ASN A 49 15.76 -14.43 21.41
CA ASN A 49 17.19 -14.49 21.71
C ASN A 49 17.93 -13.30 21.07
N ASN A 50 18.20 -12.28 21.88
CA ASN A 50 18.82 -11.02 21.44
C ASN A 50 20.34 -11.10 21.19
N THR A 51 20.96 -12.27 21.31
CA THR A 51 22.42 -12.42 21.11
C THR A 51 22.81 -12.83 19.70
N THR A 52 21.93 -13.57 19.00
CA THR A 52 22.17 -14.04 17.62
C THR A 52 21.15 -13.50 16.63
N TYR A 53 20.01 -13.02 17.12
CA TYR A 53 18.98 -12.39 16.31
C TYR A 53 18.85 -10.92 16.71
N ASP A 54 19.14 -10.06 15.73
CA ASP A 54 19.06 -8.61 15.84
C ASP A 54 17.93 -8.15 14.94
N PRO A 55 16.68 -8.09 15.45
CA PRO A 55 15.48 -7.92 14.65
C PRO A 55 15.43 -6.58 13.92
N ILE A 56 14.86 -6.59 12.71
CA ILE A 56 14.48 -5.38 11.97
C ILE A 56 13.04 -5.55 11.53
N VAL A 57 12.24 -4.50 11.73
CA VAL A 57 10.89 -4.41 11.19
C VAL A 57 10.81 -3.33 10.12
N GLN A 58 10.20 -3.63 8.97
CA GLN A 58 9.89 -2.66 7.92
C GLN A 58 8.40 -2.67 7.61
N ILE A 59 7.81 -1.49 7.42
CA ILE A 59 6.45 -1.32 6.91
C ILE A 59 6.56 -0.86 5.47
N ILE A 60 5.86 -1.54 4.58
CA ILE A 60 5.96 -1.37 3.14
C ILE A 60 4.55 -1.19 2.59
N ASP A 61 4.32 -0.18 1.75
CA ASP A 61 3.08 -0.09 0.98
C ASP A 61 3.03 -1.27 0.00
N ALA A 62 2.04 -2.15 0.13
CA ALA A 62 1.93 -3.36 -0.68
C ALA A 62 1.64 -3.05 -2.16
N ARG A 63 1.09 -1.87 -2.48
CA ARG A 63 0.77 -1.46 -3.85
C ARG A 63 1.91 -0.73 -4.51
N THR A 64 2.62 0.15 -3.80
CA THR A 64 3.72 0.94 -4.39
C THR A 64 5.10 0.33 -4.14
N ASN A 65 5.18 -0.64 -3.22
CA ASN A 65 6.40 -1.31 -2.79
C ASN A 65 7.41 -0.39 -2.08
N THR A 66 6.94 0.78 -1.65
CA THR A 66 7.76 1.77 -0.93
C THR A 66 7.85 1.38 0.54
N ILE A 67 9.06 1.44 1.10
CA ILE A 67 9.26 1.30 2.54
C ILE A 67 8.84 2.63 3.18
N VAL A 68 7.78 2.60 3.99
CA VAL A 68 7.18 3.79 4.62
C VAL A 68 7.62 3.97 6.07
N ALA A 69 8.09 2.92 6.72
CA ALA A 69 8.71 2.97 8.04
C ALA A 69 9.68 1.80 8.22
N SER A 70 10.72 1.98 9.04
CA SER A 70 11.68 0.93 9.39
C SER A 70 12.26 1.24 10.77
N ASP A 71 12.55 0.19 11.54
CA ASP A 71 13.25 0.30 12.82
C ASP A 71 14.01 -1.00 13.11
N ASP A 72 15.13 -0.90 13.82
CA ASP A 72 15.96 -2.03 14.25
C ASP A 72 16.15 -2.09 15.78
N ASP A 73 16.38 -0.98 16.48
CA ASP A 73 16.80 -0.99 17.89
C ASP A 73 16.04 -0.06 18.87
N SER A 74 14.91 0.53 18.47
CA SER A 74 14.18 1.47 19.33
C SER A 74 13.37 0.81 20.46
N GLY A 75 13.37 -0.51 20.55
CA GLY A 75 12.69 -1.30 21.60
C GLY A 75 13.59 -1.66 22.79
N ASN A 76 13.14 -2.62 23.60
CA ASN A 76 13.95 -3.10 24.73
C ASN A 76 15.13 -3.95 24.25
N GLY A 77 16.37 -3.54 24.55
CA GLY A 77 17.56 -4.23 24.07
C GLY A 77 17.76 -3.97 22.58
N ASN A 78 17.94 -5.01 21.77
CA ASN A 78 18.06 -4.91 20.31
C ASN A 78 16.70 -5.15 19.61
N ASN A 79 15.58 -5.01 20.30
CA ASN A 79 14.27 -5.24 19.69
C ASN A 79 13.82 -4.01 18.90
N SER A 80 13.04 -4.21 17.84
CA SER A 80 12.55 -3.09 17.02
C SER A 80 11.19 -2.57 17.53
N LEU A 81 11.00 -1.26 17.46
CA LEU A 81 9.78 -0.54 17.84
C LEU A 81 9.47 0.62 16.89
N ILE A 82 8.40 0.48 16.11
CA ILE A 82 7.77 1.62 15.43
C ILE A 82 6.63 2.12 16.33
N ALA A 83 6.88 3.22 17.04
CA ALA A 83 5.99 3.68 18.12
C ALA A 83 4.71 4.38 17.64
N ASN A 84 4.74 5.04 16.49
CA ASN A 84 3.64 5.89 16.00
C ASN A 84 3.49 5.81 14.47
N PHE A 85 3.15 4.63 13.96
CA PHE A 85 2.77 4.49 12.56
C PHE A 85 1.34 5.00 12.34
N LEU A 86 1.11 5.78 11.28
CA LEU A 86 -0.21 6.32 10.93
C LEU A 86 -0.71 5.65 9.64
N PRO A 87 -1.54 4.59 9.72
CA PRO A 87 -2.05 3.90 8.53
C PRO A 87 -2.88 4.81 7.64
N GLN A 88 -2.67 4.69 6.34
CA GLN A 88 -3.38 5.46 5.33
C GLN A 88 -4.63 4.71 4.83
N GLY A 89 -5.72 5.46 4.65
CA GLY A 89 -7.00 4.94 4.13
C GLY A 89 -6.87 4.40 2.72
N GLY A 90 -7.29 3.15 2.54
CA GLY A 90 -7.22 2.46 1.25
C GLY A 90 -5.84 1.88 0.91
N VAL A 91 -4.84 2.02 1.78
CA VAL A 91 -3.53 1.39 1.63
C VAL A 91 -3.49 0.04 2.35
N VAL A 92 -2.92 -0.93 1.68
CA VAL A 92 -2.60 -2.24 2.26
C VAL A 92 -1.10 -2.25 2.50
N TYR A 93 -0.65 -2.70 3.67
CA TYR A 93 0.77 -2.71 4.00
C TYR A 93 1.29 -4.14 4.11
N LYS A 94 2.59 -4.29 3.86
CA LYS A 94 3.38 -5.46 4.25
C LYS A 94 4.22 -5.07 5.47
N ILE A 95 4.25 -5.93 6.48
CA ILE A 95 5.24 -5.88 7.54
C ILE A 95 6.29 -6.93 7.22
N ARG A 96 7.52 -6.50 6.98
CA ARG A 96 8.66 -7.40 6.88
C ARG A 96 9.33 -7.54 8.24
N VAL A 97 9.63 -8.78 8.58
CA VAL A 97 10.45 -9.17 9.72
C VAL A 97 11.77 -9.72 9.17
N THR A 98 12.91 -9.15 9.57
CA THR A 98 14.24 -9.62 9.15
C THR A 98 15.27 -9.38 10.25
N SER A 99 16.57 -9.57 9.96
CA SER A 99 17.65 -9.32 10.91
C SER A 99 18.78 -8.46 10.34
N PHE A 100 19.35 -7.61 11.20
CA PHE A 100 20.56 -6.83 10.92
C PHE A 100 21.78 -7.73 10.69
N ASN A 101 21.88 -8.79 11.49
CA ASN A 101 22.95 -9.79 11.40
C ASN A 101 22.56 -10.91 10.44
N THR A 102 23.57 -11.60 9.90
CA THR A 102 23.34 -12.78 9.06
C THR A 102 22.78 -13.94 9.88
N ILE A 103 21.57 -14.38 9.53
CA ILE A 103 20.88 -15.53 10.11
C ILE A 103 20.69 -16.64 9.07
N ASN A 104 21.80 -17.29 8.72
CA ASN A 104 21.85 -18.33 7.69
C ASN A 104 22.27 -19.69 8.28
N THR A 105 21.58 -20.07 9.36
CA THR A 105 21.89 -21.28 10.15
C THR A 105 20.68 -22.21 10.25
N GLU A 106 20.91 -23.47 10.62
CA GLU A 106 19.83 -24.43 10.91
C GLU A 106 19.14 -24.15 12.27
N ILE A 107 19.70 -23.26 13.09
CA ILE A 107 19.05 -22.80 14.32
C ILE A 107 17.94 -21.83 13.93
N GLU A 108 16.74 -22.14 14.38
CA GLU A 108 15.56 -21.28 14.26
C GLU A 108 15.70 -20.04 15.15
N HIS A 109 15.27 -18.88 14.64
CA HIS A 109 15.31 -17.60 15.35
C HIS A 109 13.88 -17.12 15.66
N PRO A 110 13.27 -17.61 16.76
CA PRO A 110 11.90 -17.29 17.10
C PRO A 110 11.71 -15.81 17.48
N TYR A 111 10.55 -15.27 17.12
CA TYR A 111 10.16 -13.90 17.37
C TYR A 111 8.67 -13.76 17.67
N THR A 112 8.32 -12.64 18.30
CA THR A 112 6.94 -12.18 18.49
C THR A 112 6.76 -10.85 17.78
N LEU A 113 5.88 -10.81 16.78
CA LEU A 113 5.42 -9.59 16.13
C LEU A 113 4.12 -9.12 16.80
N GLN A 114 4.10 -7.88 17.28
CA GLN A 114 2.94 -7.25 17.89
C GLN A 114 2.51 -6.04 17.08
N VAL A 115 1.20 -5.92 16.82
CA VAL A 115 0.59 -4.75 16.17
C VAL A 115 -0.56 -4.28 17.04
N ASN A 116 -0.39 -3.11 17.65
CA ASN A 116 -1.33 -2.54 18.62
C ASN A 116 -1.93 -1.27 18.03
N SER A 117 -3.24 -1.29 17.80
CA SER A 117 -4.03 -0.13 17.41
C SER A 117 -4.98 0.28 18.53
N VAL A 118 -5.02 1.57 18.86
CA VAL A 118 -5.93 2.10 19.89
C VAL A 118 -7.37 2.17 19.36
N VAL A 119 -7.53 2.35 18.06
CA VAL A 119 -8.81 2.53 17.38
C VAL A 119 -8.88 1.60 16.16
N GLY A 120 -10.03 0.97 15.94
CA GLY A 120 -10.23 0.05 14.83
C GLY A 120 -9.54 -1.29 15.00
N ASP A 121 -9.97 -2.24 14.19
CA ASP A 121 -9.42 -3.57 14.06
C ASP A 121 -8.21 -3.60 13.13
N VAL A 122 -7.29 -4.51 13.45
CA VAL A 122 -6.11 -4.88 12.67
C VAL A 122 -6.28 -6.31 12.20
N VAL A 123 -6.03 -6.58 10.91
CA VAL A 123 -5.92 -7.94 10.39
C VAL A 123 -4.49 -8.15 9.94
N LEU A 124 -3.86 -9.24 10.40
CA LEU A 124 -2.49 -9.62 10.09
C LEU A 124 -2.47 -11.05 9.51
N GLU A 125 -1.89 -11.24 8.33
CA GLU A 125 -1.84 -12.53 7.64
C GLU A 125 -0.41 -12.82 7.17
N GLU A 126 0.11 -14.02 7.45
CA GLU A 126 1.44 -14.45 6.97
C GLU A 126 1.46 -14.61 5.45
N ARG A 127 2.57 -14.21 4.81
CA ARG A 127 2.76 -14.29 3.37
C ARG A 127 4.07 -14.96 2.97
N LEU A 128 4.03 -15.56 1.78
CA LEU A 128 5.19 -15.93 0.98
C LEU A 128 6.21 -16.85 1.68
N SER A 129 5.87 -17.55 2.75
CA SER A 129 6.81 -18.44 3.46
C SER A 129 6.98 -19.81 2.79
N SER A 130 5.99 -20.28 2.03
CA SER A 130 5.95 -21.65 1.48
C SER A 130 6.40 -21.78 0.02
N PHE A 131 6.89 -22.97 -0.32
CA PHE A 131 7.17 -23.39 -1.70
C PHE A 131 6.03 -24.26 -2.23
N GLY A 132 5.71 -24.07 -3.50
CA GLY A 132 4.67 -24.85 -4.18
C GLY A 132 5.14 -26.25 -4.58
N ASN A 133 4.53 -26.79 -5.64
CA ASN A 133 4.89 -28.09 -6.18
C ASN A 133 6.08 -27.98 -7.17
N PRO A 134 7.06 -28.90 -7.12
CA PRO A 134 8.17 -28.90 -8.06
C PRO A 134 7.70 -29.28 -9.47
N GLN A 135 8.28 -28.63 -10.48
CA GLN A 135 8.29 -29.13 -11.85
C GLN A 135 9.65 -29.76 -12.15
N THR A 136 9.65 -30.99 -12.66
CA THR A 136 10.87 -31.78 -12.89
C THR A 136 10.99 -32.19 -14.35
N GLY A 137 12.19 -32.02 -14.92
CA GLY A 137 12.47 -32.41 -16.30
C GLY A 137 13.90 -32.11 -16.71
N GLN A 138 14.28 -32.49 -17.94
CA GLN A 138 15.54 -32.01 -18.52
C GLN A 138 15.47 -30.52 -18.85
N VAL A 139 14.30 -30.07 -19.30
CA VAL A 139 13.98 -28.67 -19.48
C VAL A 139 12.74 -28.37 -18.66
N VAL A 140 12.84 -27.38 -17.77
CA VAL A 140 11.74 -26.91 -16.94
C VAL A 140 11.49 -25.45 -17.30
N THR A 141 10.23 -25.06 -17.47
CA THR A 141 9.86 -23.71 -17.90
C THR A 141 8.72 -23.17 -17.05
N PHE A 142 8.91 -21.98 -16.49
CA PHE A 142 7.93 -21.23 -15.72
C PHE A 142 7.59 -19.92 -16.42
N GLN A 143 6.30 -19.59 -16.42
CA GLN A 143 5.81 -18.26 -16.76
C GLN A 143 5.54 -17.52 -15.45
N GLY A 144 6.08 -16.32 -15.32
CA GLY A 144 5.94 -15.49 -14.12
C GLY A 144 5.63 -14.04 -14.46
N VAL A 145 5.35 -13.27 -13.41
CA VAL A 145 5.11 -11.83 -13.48
C VAL A 145 5.71 -11.20 -12.23
N LEU A 146 6.49 -10.12 -12.41
CA LEU A 146 6.97 -9.29 -11.31
C LEU A 146 5.94 -8.21 -11.02
N ASP A 147 5.13 -8.39 -9.98
CA ASP A 147 4.06 -7.49 -9.56
C ASP A 147 4.01 -7.24 -8.04
N SER A 148 2.97 -6.53 -7.58
CA SER A 148 2.81 -6.15 -6.18
C SER A 148 2.80 -7.32 -5.19
N ARG A 149 2.53 -8.55 -5.65
CA ARG A 149 2.48 -9.74 -4.80
C ARG A 149 3.86 -10.23 -4.37
N ASP A 150 4.92 -9.71 -4.96
CA ASP A 150 6.28 -10.21 -4.79
C ASP A 150 7.04 -9.50 -3.66
N TYR A 151 8.21 -10.05 -3.33
CA TYR A 151 9.06 -9.50 -2.29
C TYR A 151 9.66 -8.16 -2.72
N THR A 152 9.70 -7.19 -1.79
CA THR A 152 10.42 -5.94 -1.99
C THR A 152 11.92 -6.18 -1.95
N PHE A 153 12.61 -6.09 -3.07
CA PHE A 153 14.04 -6.41 -3.16
C PHE A 153 14.83 -5.26 -3.76
N PRO A 154 16.04 -4.92 -3.25
CA PRO A 154 16.82 -3.82 -3.80
C PRO A 154 17.23 -4.09 -5.26
N SER A 155 17.00 -3.13 -6.15
CA SER A 155 17.48 -3.24 -7.55
C SER A 155 19.01 -3.15 -7.60
N PRO A 156 19.68 -3.90 -8.50
CA PRO A 156 21.13 -3.83 -8.66
C PRO A 156 21.65 -2.43 -9.04
N SER A 157 20.90 -1.68 -9.85
CA SER A 157 21.32 -0.37 -10.37
C SER A 157 21.37 0.75 -9.33
N THR A 158 20.40 0.78 -8.40
CA THR A 158 20.21 1.92 -7.48
C THR A 158 20.04 1.52 -6.02
N ALA A 159 19.98 0.23 -5.72
CA ALA A 159 19.55 -0.32 -4.43
C ALA A 159 18.14 0.12 -3.99
N ALA A 160 17.36 0.76 -4.87
CA ALA A 160 16.01 1.18 -4.57
C ALA A 160 15.05 -0.02 -4.50
N PRO A 161 13.95 0.07 -3.73
CA PRO A 161 12.94 -0.97 -3.64
C PRO A 161 12.38 -1.36 -5.02
N SER A 162 12.54 -2.63 -5.38
CA SER A 162 12.04 -3.27 -6.61
C SER A 162 11.38 -4.61 -6.25
N LEU A 163 11.14 -5.47 -7.23
CA LEU A 163 10.40 -6.73 -7.07
C LEU A 163 11.29 -7.93 -7.36
N ALA A 164 11.09 -9.01 -6.60
CA ALA A 164 11.79 -10.27 -6.85
C ALA A 164 10.94 -11.51 -6.52
N ASP A 165 11.10 -12.51 -7.39
CA ASP A 165 10.63 -13.88 -7.20
C ASP A 165 11.79 -14.80 -6.79
N GLU A 166 11.47 -15.87 -6.07
CA GLU A 166 12.44 -16.90 -5.67
C GLU A 166 11.93 -18.32 -5.98
N TYR A 167 12.82 -19.16 -6.49
CA TYR A 167 12.58 -20.57 -6.80
C TYR A 167 13.60 -21.46 -6.09
N LYS A 168 13.21 -22.66 -5.64
CA LYS A 168 14.16 -23.74 -5.31
C LYS A 168 14.67 -24.36 -6.60
N LEU A 169 15.96 -24.69 -6.61
CA LEU A 169 16.60 -25.46 -7.66
C LEU A 169 17.25 -26.70 -7.05
N ALA A 170 16.83 -27.87 -7.53
CA ALA A 170 17.50 -29.14 -7.28
C ALA A 170 17.86 -29.81 -8.62
N VAL A 171 18.96 -30.56 -8.63
CA VAL A 171 19.38 -31.33 -9.80
C VAL A 171 19.73 -32.76 -9.40
N THR A 172 19.59 -33.70 -10.33
CA THR A 172 19.96 -35.11 -10.10
C THR A 172 21.39 -35.46 -10.53
N ALA A 173 22.02 -34.63 -11.38
CA ALA A 173 23.39 -34.83 -11.84
C ALA A 173 24.28 -33.66 -11.42
N PHE A 174 25.08 -33.87 -10.37
CA PHE A 174 25.98 -32.85 -9.83
C PHE A 174 27.23 -32.66 -10.68
N ASN A 175 27.81 -31.46 -10.63
CA ASN A 175 28.98 -31.03 -11.39
C ASN A 175 28.81 -31.20 -12.91
N GLN A 176 27.57 -31.26 -13.39
CA GLN A 176 27.22 -31.23 -14.80
C GLN A 176 26.63 -29.87 -15.15
N PRO A 177 26.90 -29.35 -16.35
CA PRO A 177 26.41 -28.03 -16.75
C PRO A 177 24.90 -28.00 -16.86
N ILE A 178 24.32 -26.98 -16.25
CA ILE A 178 22.95 -26.54 -16.52
C ILE A 178 22.97 -25.12 -17.07
N GLN A 179 21.95 -24.81 -17.87
CA GLN A 179 21.65 -23.48 -18.33
C GLN A 179 20.42 -22.95 -17.58
N VAL A 180 20.47 -21.69 -17.16
CA VAL A 180 19.32 -20.96 -16.61
C VAL A 180 19.14 -19.68 -17.42
N SER A 181 17.97 -19.49 -18.02
CA SER A 181 17.64 -18.29 -18.79
C SER A 181 16.41 -17.59 -18.23
N LEU A 182 16.43 -16.27 -18.28
CA LEU A 182 15.33 -15.39 -17.92
C LEU A 182 15.01 -14.49 -19.11
N THR A 183 13.83 -14.71 -19.71
CA THR A 183 13.40 -14.00 -20.90
C THR A 183 12.21 -13.11 -20.57
N SER A 184 12.30 -11.82 -20.87
CA SER A 184 11.16 -10.90 -20.80
C SER A 184 10.13 -11.28 -21.86
N SER A 185 8.92 -11.59 -21.41
CA SER A 185 7.78 -11.93 -22.29
C SER A 185 7.13 -10.68 -22.88
N ASN A 186 7.39 -9.48 -22.33
CA ASN A 186 6.98 -8.19 -22.87
C ASN A 186 8.15 -7.19 -22.91
N THR A 187 8.71 -7.03 -24.11
CA THR A 187 9.95 -6.28 -24.34
C THR A 187 9.85 -4.81 -23.89
N GLY A 188 10.92 -4.33 -23.23
CA GLY A 188 11.07 -2.94 -22.80
C GLY A 188 10.28 -2.55 -21.55
N VAL A 189 9.52 -3.48 -20.93
CA VAL A 189 8.78 -3.22 -19.69
C VAL A 189 9.67 -3.29 -18.46
N TYR A 190 10.62 -4.23 -18.46
CA TYR A 190 11.62 -4.37 -17.41
C TYR A 190 12.90 -4.97 -18.00
N ASP A 191 13.98 -4.86 -17.24
CA ASP A 191 15.33 -5.31 -17.59
C ASP A 191 15.68 -6.56 -16.77
N PRO A 192 15.56 -7.78 -17.31
CA PRO A 192 15.83 -9.03 -16.61
C PRO A 192 17.13 -9.05 -15.80
N PHE A 193 17.04 -9.49 -14.54
CA PHE A 193 18.22 -9.79 -13.73
C PHE A 193 18.06 -11.12 -13.00
N LEU A 194 18.96 -12.04 -13.30
CA LEU A 194 18.94 -13.43 -12.84
C LEU A 194 20.07 -13.68 -11.85
N GLN A 195 19.76 -14.33 -10.72
CA GLN A 195 20.76 -14.78 -9.76
C GLN A 195 20.56 -16.25 -9.38
N ILE A 196 21.66 -16.98 -9.20
CA ILE A 196 21.69 -18.26 -8.50
C ILE A 196 22.34 -18.02 -7.14
N VAL A 197 21.64 -18.43 -6.08
CA VAL A 197 21.99 -18.16 -4.70
C VAL A 197 22.19 -19.49 -3.96
N ASN A 198 23.23 -19.59 -3.15
CA ASN A 198 23.40 -20.71 -2.23
C ASN A 198 22.32 -20.60 -1.14
N ALA A 199 21.42 -21.57 -1.09
CA ALA A 199 20.23 -21.50 -0.25
C ALA A 199 20.53 -21.54 1.25
N ARG A 200 21.71 -22.02 1.66
CA ARG A 200 22.14 -22.05 3.06
C ARG A 200 22.77 -20.71 3.44
N THR A 201 23.79 -20.28 2.72
CA THR A 201 24.62 -19.10 3.07
C THR A 201 24.04 -17.77 2.60
N GLY A 202 23.08 -17.80 1.68
CA GLY A 202 22.54 -16.62 1.00
C GLY A 202 23.50 -15.95 0.03
N ALA A 203 24.69 -16.52 -0.20
CA ALA A 203 25.66 -15.99 -1.15
C ALA A 203 25.19 -16.15 -2.60
N VAL A 204 25.28 -15.10 -3.40
CA VAL A 204 25.10 -15.16 -4.85
C VAL A 204 26.30 -15.87 -5.46
N VAL A 205 26.07 -17.00 -6.13
CA VAL A 205 27.13 -17.85 -6.72
C VAL A 205 27.23 -17.70 -8.24
N ALA A 206 26.18 -17.19 -8.89
CA ALA A 206 26.18 -16.76 -10.27
C ALA A 206 25.10 -15.70 -10.46
N PHE A 207 25.30 -14.77 -11.38
CA PHE A 207 24.28 -13.81 -11.81
C PHE A 207 24.52 -13.41 -13.26
N ASP A 208 23.49 -12.89 -13.89
CA ASP A 208 23.56 -12.32 -15.25
C ASP A 208 22.40 -11.34 -15.47
N ASP A 209 22.62 -10.30 -16.27
CA ASP A 209 21.62 -9.34 -16.76
C ASP A 209 21.36 -9.51 -18.27
N ASP A 210 22.41 -9.52 -19.12
CA ASP A 210 22.26 -9.27 -20.56
C ASP A 210 22.93 -10.29 -21.51
N SER A 211 23.40 -11.44 -21.02
CA SER A 211 24.09 -12.42 -21.87
C SER A 211 23.17 -13.24 -22.79
N GLY A 212 21.85 -13.01 -22.74
CA GLY A 212 20.85 -13.60 -23.62
C GLY A 212 20.48 -12.72 -24.83
N ASP A 213 19.36 -13.02 -25.49
CA ASP A 213 18.89 -12.20 -26.62
C ASP A 213 18.44 -10.82 -26.15
N GLY A 214 19.07 -9.74 -26.62
CA GLY A 214 18.70 -8.38 -26.26
C GLY A 214 19.13 -8.03 -24.83
N LEU A 215 18.17 -7.75 -23.94
CA LEU A 215 18.40 -7.50 -22.51
C LEU A 215 18.03 -8.71 -21.64
N ASN A 216 17.91 -9.90 -22.24
CA ASN A 216 17.54 -11.10 -21.48
C ASN A 216 18.77 -11.69 -20.79
N SER A 217 18.57 -12.35 -19.64
CA SER A 217 19.66 -12.93 -18.87
C SER A 217 19.88 -14.40 -19.21
N LEU A 218 21.15 -14.83 -19.26
CA LEU A 218 21.56 -16.19 -19.55
C LEU A 218 22.78 -16.63 -18.72
N ILE A 219 22.56 -17.53 -17.76
CA ILE A 219 23.63 -18.27 -17.09
C ILE A 219 23.84 -19.59 -17.83
N ALA A 220 24.81 -19.63 -18.75
CA ALA A 220 24.94 -20.72 -19.73
C ALA A 220 25.55 -22.04 -19.19
N ASN A 221 26.45 -21.98 -18.21
CA ASN A 221 27.26 -23.12 -17.77
C ASN A 221 27.40 -23.19 -16.24
N PHE A 222 26.27 -23.13 -15.52
CA PHE A 222 26.31 -23.30 -14.07
C PHE A 222 26.58 -24.77 -13.71
N LEU A 223 27.42 -25.02 -12.70
CA LEU A 223 27.83 -26.35 -12.24
C LEU A 223 27.33 -26.58 -10.80
N PRO A 224 26.12 -27.13 -10.60
CA PRO A 224 25.59 -27.36 -9.25
C PRO A 224 26.40 -28.42 -8.50
N GLN A 225 26.80 -28.11 -7.28
CA GLN A 225 27.59 -29.02 -6.44
C GLN A 225 26.70 -29.95 -5.63
N GLY A 226 27.16 -31.18 -5.41
CA GLY A 226 26.46 -32.14 -4.55
C GLY A 226 26.43 -31.66 -3.09
N GLY A 227 25.25 -31.75 -2.46
CA GLY A 227 25.04 -31.32 -1.07
C GLY A 227 24.88 -29.81 -0.87
N VAL A 228 24.79 -29.04 -1.96
CA VAL A 228 24.46 -27.60 -1.92
C VAL A 228 23.06 -27.39 -2.46
N ASP A 229 22.20 -26.80 -1.63
CA ASP A 229 20.89 -26.35 -2.05
C ASP A 229 21.00 -24.97 -2.72
N TYR A 230 20.29 -24.77 -3.83
CA TYR A 230 20.31 -23.52 -4.59
C TYR A 230 18.93 -22.88 -4.66
N ARG A 231 18.90 -21.54 -4.69
CA ARG A 231 17.76 -20.73 -5.09
C ARG A 231 18.05 -20.05 -6.42
N ILE A 232 17.01 -19.85 -7.22
CA ILE A 232 17.05 -18.92 -8.35
C ILE A 232 16.26 -17.69 -7.92
N ARG A 233 16.85 -16.50 -8.03
CA ARG A 233 16.16 -15.23 -7.83
C ARG A 233 15.96 -14.57 -9.18
N VAL A 234 14.72 -14.19 -9.46
CA VAL A 234 14.31 -13.44 -10.66
C VAL A 234 13.96 -12.02 -10.21
N SER A 235 14.54 -11.02 -10.83
CA SER A 235 14.31 -9.60 -10.51
C SER A 235 14.55 -8.74 -11.74
N SER A 236 14.67 -7.42 -11.55
CA SER A 236 15.06 -6.48 -12.60
C SER A 236 16.30 -5.68 -12.24
N PHE A 237 17.19 -5.46 -13.20
CA PHE A 237 18.39 -4.64 -13.06
C PHE A 237 18.03 -3.19 -12.68
N ASN A 238 17.02 -2.65 -13.36
CA ASN A 238 16.41 -1.36 -13.06
C ASN A 238 15.25 -1.52 -12.09
N THR A 239 14.93 -0.45 -11.37
CA THR A 239 13.81 -0.45 -10.43
C THR A 239 12.49 -0.58 -11.19
N ILE A 240 11.66 -1.53 -10.77
CA ILE A 240 10.26 -1.61 -11.20
C ILE A 240 9.41 -0.77 -10.23
N THR A 241 8.79 0.29 -10.75
CA THR A 241 7.88 1.14 -9.98
C THR A 241 6.45 0.60 -10.10
N LEU A 242 5.71 0.62 -8.99
CA LEU A 242 4.29 0.27 -8.96
C LEU A 242 3.41 1.50 -8.69
N PRO A 243 2.13 1.49 -9.13
CA PRO A 243 1.47 0.42 -9.89
C PRO A 243 1.96 0.32 -11.33
N GLN A 244 2.07 -0.91 -11.85
CA GLN A 244 2.38 -1.15 -13.25
C GLN A 244 1.14 -0.98 -14.14
N THR A 245 1.26 -0.22 -15.21
CA THR A 245 0.25 -0.18 -16.28
C THR A 245 0.36 -1.37 -17.23
N ASN A 246 1.56 -1.94 -17.36
CA ASN A 246 1.86 -3.17 -18.08
C ASN A 246 2.74 -4.06 -17.18
N PRO A 247 2.22 -5.19 -16.64
CA PRO A 247 2.96 -6.00 -15.69
C PRO A 247 4.23 -6.61 -16.29
N ALA A 248 5.34 -6.65 -15.57
CA ALA A 248 6.60 -7.23 -16.05
C ALA A 248 6.50 -8.76 -16.12
N THR A 249 6.19 -9.32 -17.30
CA THR A 249 6.00 -10.76 -17.48
C THR A 249 7.25 -11.45 -18.01
N TYR A 250 7.49 -12.68 -17.58
CA TYR A 250 8.73 -13.38 -17.91
C TYR A 250 8.59 -14.89 -18.09
N THR A 251 9.56 -15.46 -18.79
CA THR A 251 9.80 -16.90 -18.89
C THR A 251 11.12 -17.25 -18.19
N LEU A 252 11.08 -18.07 -17.14
CA LEU A 252 12.25 -18.69 -16.53
C LEU A 252 12.40 -20.12 -17.08
N GLN A 253 13.55 -20.44 -17.65
CA GLN A 253 13.85 -21.80 -18.12
C GLN A 253 15.13 -22.34 -17.48
N VAL A 254 15.08 -23.59 -17.03
CA VAL A 254 16.24 -24.35 -16.55
C VAL A 254 16.41 -25.59 -17.41
N SER A 255 17.59 -25.73 -18.02
CA SER A 255 17.93 -26.82 -18.93
C SER A 255 19.14 -27.58 -18.39
N ALA A 256 18.95 -28.85 -18.01
CA ALA A 256 20.01 -29.75 -17.59
C ALA A 256 20.45 -30.64 -18.76
N GLN A 257 21.73 -30.58 -19.11
CA GLN A 257 22.28 -31.42 -20.19
C GLN A 257 22.32 -32.91 -19.81
N VAL A 258 22.51 -33.19 -18.51
CA VAL A 258 22.57 -34.53 -17.94
C VAL A 258 21.67 -34.56 -16.70
N GLY A 259 20.95 -35.66 -16.51
CA GLY A 259 19.99 -35.80 -15.41
C GLY A 259 18.75 -34.95 -15.63
N GLN A 260 18.18 -34.43 -14.54
CA GLN A 260 16.98 -33.59 -14.51
C GLN A 260 17.18 -32.45 -13.52
N ALA A 261 16.54 -31.32 -13.80
CA ALA A 261 16.32 -30.25 -12.83
C ALA A 261 14.91 -30.38 -12.24
N ALA A 262 14.77 -30.05 -10.97
CA ALA A 262 13.50 -29.82 -10.30
C ALA A 262 13.49 -28.38 -9.80
N VAL A 263 12.54 -27.59 -10.32
CA VAL A 263 12.40 -26.17 -9.97
C VAL A 263 11.07 -25.97 -9.29
N THR A 264 11.08 -25.31 -8.13
CA THR A 264 9.87 -25.10 -7.31
C THR A 264 9.67 -23.62 -7.04
N PRO A 265 8.58 -23.00 -7.51
CA PRO A 265 8.31 -21.59 -7.22
C PRO A 265 7.95 -21.41 -5.75
N ARG A 266 8.33 -20.26 -5.18
CA ARG A 266 7.69 -19.75 -3.97
C ARG A 266 6.22 -19.45 -4.29
N VAL A 267 5.32 -19.74 -3.36
CA VAL A 267 3.89 -19.47 -3.55
C VAL A 267 3.68 -17.96 -3.48
N PRO A 268 3.17 -17.29 -4.55
CA PRO A 268 2.91 -15.86 -4.51
C PRO A 268 1.90 -15.52 -3.41
N GLY A 269 2.10 -14.42 -2.71
CA GLY A 269 1.15 -13.99 -1.69
C GLY A 269 -0.09 -13.38 -2.32
N ILE A 270 -1.21 -13.41 -1.60
CA ILE A 270 -2.47 -12.79 -2.04
C ILE A 270 -2.53 -11.37 -1.50
N ILE A 271 -2.47 -10.34 -2.35
CA ILE A 271 -2.82 -8.98 -1.89
C ILE A 271 -4.34 -8.95 -1.74
N PRO A 272 -4.89 -8.81 -0.53
CA PRO A 272 -6.31 -8.65 -0.36
C PRO A 272 -6.73 -7.32 -0.98
N PRO A 273 -7.98 -7.24 -1.43
CA PRO A 273 -8.48 -6.02 -2.03
C PRO A 273 -8.31 -4.85 -1.05
N PRO A 274 -8.08 -3.63 -1.56
CA PRO A 274 -8.14 -2.41 -0.75
C PRO A 274 -9.41 -2.37 0.09
N ASN A 275 -9.36 -1.71 1.24
CA ASN A 275 -10.56 -1.54 2.05
C ASN A 275 -11.63 -0.83 1.21
N THR A 276 -12.76 -1.52 0.99
CA THR A 276 -13.95 -1.02 0.28
C THR A 276 -15.18 -0.96 1.19
N SER A 277 -15.00 -1.13 2.51
CA SER A 277 -16.07 -0.95 3.48
C SER A 277 -16.75 0.42 3.31
N PRO A 278 -18.06 0.53 3.55
CA PRO A 278 -18.75 1.81 3.49
C PRO A 278 -18.13 2.90 4.38
N LEU A 279 -18.19 4.15 3.93
CA LEU A 279 -17.95 5.32 4.80
C LEU A 279 -19.19 5.60 5.63
N THR A 280 -18.98 6.15 6.82
CA THR A 280 -20.04 6.60 7.72
C THR A 280 -19.76 8.04 8.09
N LEU A 281 -20.75 8.92 7.94
CA LEU A 281 -20.66 10.28 8.47
C LEU A 281 -20.99 10.26 9.95
N THR A 282 -20.04 10.69 10.78
CA THR A 282 -20.12 10.75 12.24
C THR A 282 -19.45 12.01 12.78
N GLY A 283 -19.49 12.15 14.10
CA GLY A 283 -18.79 13.19 14.86
C GLY A 283 -17.29 13.29 14.69
N ASP A 284 -16.63 12.30 14.07
CA ASP A 284 -15.18 12.27 13.88
C ASP A 284 -14.78 12.20 12.39
N THR A 285 -15.74 12.43 11.48
CA THR A 285 -15.54 12.23 10.04
C THR A 285 -16.09 13.38 9.20
N ALA A 286 -16.18 14.60 9.75
CA ALA A 286 -16.65 15.75 8.97
C ALA A 286 -15.75 16.07 7.76
N GLN A 287 -14.49 15.60 7.75
CA GLN A 287 -13.60 15.69 6.59
C GLN A 287 -14.24 15.13 5.31
N ILE A 288 -15.14 14.13 5.43
CA ILE A 288 -15.90 13.58 4.29
C ILE A 288 -16.61 14.71 3.55
N ALA A 289 -17.31 15.60 4.25
CA ALA A 289 -18.05 16.70 3.66
C ALA A 289 -17.11 17.69 2.93
N TYR A 290 -15.97 18.05 3.54
CA TYR A 290 -14.98 18.94 2.91
C TYR A 290 -14.42 18.36 1.61
N VAL A 291 -14.06 17.08 1.61
CA VAL A 291 -13.49 16.42 0.42
C VAL A 291 -14.53 16.30 -0.69
N VAL A 292 -15.74 15.83 -0.41
CA VAL A 292 -16.72 15.56 -1.46
C VAL A 292 -17.42 16.81 -1.97
N TYR A 293 -17.61 17.82 -1.12
CA TYR A 293 -18.35 19.04 -1.46
C TYR A 293 -17.43 20.19 -1.86
N TYR A 294 -16.32 20.40 -1.15
CA TYR A 294 -15.40 21.50 -1.41
C TYR A 294 -14.12 21.09 -2.14
N GLY A 295 -13.85 19.78 -2.26
CA GLY A 295 -12.69 19.24 -2.98
C GLY A 295 -11.36 19.53 -2.31
N ARG A 296 -11.33 19.90 -1.02
CA ARG A 296 -10.11 20.30 -0.30
C ARG A 296 -10.04 19.72 1.11
N PRO A 297 -8.85 19.73 1.75
CA PRO A 297 -8.72 19.52 3.18
C PRO A 297 -9.49 20.58 3.99
N ALA A 298 -10.08 20.18 5.10
CA ALA A 298 -10.67 21.11 6.05
C ALA A 298 -9.59 21.97 6.72
N ASP A 299 -9.93 23.19 7.11
CA ASP A 299 -9.16 23.92 8.11
C ASP A 299 -9.47 23.37 9.51
N ASN A 300 -8.53 23.51 10.47
CA ASN A 300 -8.70 22.91 11.80
C ASN A 300 -9.94 23.41 12.54
N SER A 301 -10.25 24.72 12.43
CA SER A 301 -11.40 25.33 13.09
C SER A 301 -12.72 24.79 12.55
N GLY A 302 -12.83 24.70 11.23
CA GLY A 302 -14.00 24.19 10.54
C GLY A 302 -14.21 22.70 10.83
N LEU A 303 -13.15 21.88 10.73
CA LEU A 303 -13.23 20.45 11.05
C LEU A 303 -13.75 20.25 12.48
N THR A 304 -13.12 20.90 13.46
CA THR A 304 -13.52 20.82 14.88
C THR A 304 -14.98 21.22 15.09
N PHE A 305 -15.43 22.30 14.43
CA PHE A 305 -16.80 22.77 14.54
C PHE A 305 -17.81 21.74 14.02
N TRP A 306 -17.57 21.18 12.83
CA TRP A 306 -18.49 20.24 12.20
C TRP A 306 -18.50 18.88 12.90
N ASP A 307 -17.33 18.39 13.33
CA ASP A 307 -17.21 17.20 14.16
C ASP A 307 -18.00 17.33 15.47
N THR A 308 -17.86 18.47 16.16
CA THR A 308 -18.64 18.77 17.38
C THR A 308 -20.14 18.84 17.09
N THR A 309 -20.52 19.43 15.95
CA THR A 309 -21.93 19.57 15.54
C THR A 309 -22.56 18.20 15.26
N LEU A 310 -21.88 17.35 14.50
CA LEU A 310 -22.31 15.99 14.19
C LEU A 310 -22.38 15.13 15.45
N THR A 311 -21.37 15.22 16.33
CA THR A 311 -21.35 14.53 17.63
C THR A 311 -22.54 14.94 18.49
N SER A 312 -22.78 16.25 18.63
CA SER A 312 -23.86 16.78 19.48
C SER A 312 -25.24 16.39 18.98
N ALA A 313 -25.39 16.24 17.66
CA ALA A 313 -26.61 15.77 17.01
C ALA A 313 -26.74 14.23 16.99
N GLY A 314 -25.71 13.49 17.42
CA GLY A 314 -25.70 12.03 17.40
C GLY A 314 -25.77 11.44 15.99
N ILE A 315 -25.24 12.14 14.98
CA ILE A 315 -25.30 11.67 13.60
C ILE A 315 -24.35 10.49 13.43
N SER A 316 -24.89 9.40 12.90
CA SER A 316 -24.16 8.25 12.35
C SER A 316 -24.91 7.77 11.13
N TYR A 317 -24.36 7.98 9.94
CA TYR A 317 -25.05 7.67 8.70
C TYR A 317 -24.15 7.04 7.63
N SER A 318 -24.50 5.83 7.20
CA SER A 318 -23.96 5.15 6.04
C SER A 318 -25.05 4.48 5.20
N PRO A 319 -25.44 5.03 4.03
CA PRO A 319 -26.48 4.44 3.19
C PRO A 319 -26.12 3.03 2.71
N ARG A 320 -24.83 2.71 2.62
CA ARG A 320 -24.34 1.39 2.19
C ARG A 320 -24.24 0.37 3.32
N GLN A 321 -24.29 0.77 4.59
CA GLN A 321 -24.46 -0.15 5.72
C GLN A 321 -25.93 -0.50 5.99
N GLY A 322 -26.85 0.13 5.26
CA GLY A 322 -28.29 -0.07 5.44
C GLY A 322 -28.93 0.94 6.39
N ASP A 323 -28.21 1.99 6.79
CA ASP A 323 -28.77 3.06 7.61
C ASP A 323 -29.85 3.79 6.82
N GLY A 324 -31.02 3.93 7.43
CA GLY A 324 -32.12 4.73 6.92
C GLY A 324 -32.24 6.01 7.73
N LEU A 325 -32.32 7.16 7.06
CA LEU A 325 -32.67 8.42 7.70
C LEU A 325 -34.19 8.55 7.74
N THR A 326 -34.78 8.57 8.95
CA THR A 326 -36.23 8.75 9.12
C THR A 326 -36.55 9.75 10.22
N GLY A 327 -37.78 10.28 10.22
CA GLY A 327 -38.28 11.14 11.29
C GLY A 327 -37.37 12.34 11.61
N SER A 328 -37.10 12.54 12.90
CA SER A 328 -36.27 13.64 13.39
C SER A 328 -34.79 13.53 12.98
N GLU A 329 -34.27 12.32 12.76
CA GLU A 329 -32.87 12.09 12.35
C GLU A 329 -32.62 12.63 10.94
N ALA A 330 -33.56 12.37 10.02
CA ALA A 330 -33.51 12.93 8.67
C ALA A 330 -33.55 14.47 8.68
N GLY A 331 -34.36 15.05 9.57
CA GLY A 331 -34.43 16.50 9.74
C GLY A 331 -33.10 17.09 10.22
N ALA A 332 -32.50 16.50 11.26
CA ALA A 332 -31.22 16.94 11.82
C ALA A 332 -30.08 16.80 10.81
N TYR A 333 -29.98 15.65 10.13
CA TYR A 333 -29.00 15.42 9.07
C TYR A 333 -29.14 16.46 7.96
N ASN A 334 -30.34 16.63 7.41
CA ASN A 334 -30.56 17.60 6.33
C ASN A 334 -30.24 19.03 6.76
N GLN A 335 -30.57 19.43 7.99
CA GLN A 335 -30.23 20.75 8.49
C GLN A 335 -28.71 20.94 8.53
N ILE A 336 -27.97 20.02 9.17
CA ILE A 336 -26.51 20.12 9.33
C ILE A 336 -25.82 20.14 7.96
N VAL A 337 -26.23 19.27 7.05
CA VAL A 337 -25.64 19.17 5.71
C VAL A 337 -25.92 20.44 4.88
N ASN A 338 -27.11 21.01 4.99
CA ASN A 338 -27.43 22.25 4.28
C ASN A 338 -26.74 23.46 4.89
N ASP A 339 -26.61 23.51 6.22
CA ASP A 339 -25.82 24.54 6.91
C ASP A 339 -24.35 24.46 6.49
N PHE A 340 -23.80 23.25 6.34
CA PHE A 340 -22.44 23.04 5.80
C PHE A 340 -22.29 23.62 4.40
N GLY A 341 -23.25 23.34 3.51
CA GLY A 341 -23.22 23.81 2.14
C GLY A 341 -23.54 25.30 1.95
N ASN A 342 -24.05 25.97 2.97
CA ASN A 342 -24.44 27.37 2.92
C ASN A 342 -23.25 28.29 3.23
N SER A 343 -22.38 28.49 2.24
CA SER A 343 -21.19 29.33 2.38
C SER A 343 -20.87 30.11 1.11
N SER A 344 -20.14 31.22 1.26
CA SER A 344 -19.62 31.98 0.11
C SER A 344 -18.67 31.15 -0.77
N GLU A 345 -17.98 30.16 -0.19
CA GLU A 345 -17.15 29.22 -0.94
C GLU A 345 -18.02 28.35 -1.86
N ALA A 346 -19.18 27.87 -1.40
CA ALA A 346 -20.11 27.10 -2.22
C ALA A 346 -20.68 27.95 -3.37
N ASP A 347 -21.03 29.21 -3.11
CA ASP A 347 -21.51 30.14 -4.14
C ASP A 347 -20.45 30.39 -5.23
N ASN A 348 -19.19 30.58 -4.84
CA ASN A 348 -18.09 30.76 -5.79
C ASN A 348 -17.83 29.48 -6.62
N LEU A 349 -17.98 28.30 -6.01
CA LEU A 349 -17.75 27.03 -6.69
C LEU A 349 -18.89 26.63 -7.62
N PHE A 350 -20.13 26.86 -7.22
CA PHE A 350 -21.30 26.24 -7.84
C PHE A 350 -22.32 27.25 -8.37
N GLY A 351 -22.30 28.50 -7.91
CA GLY A 351 -23.36 29.49 -8.18
C GLY A 351 -23.57 29.82 -9.65
N GLN A 352 -22.51 29.71 -10.47
CA GLN A 352 -22.57 29.95 -11.92
C GLN A 352 -22.74 28.68 -12.75
N LEU A 353 -22.79 27.50 -12.11
CA LEU A 353 -22.86 26.22 -12.81
C LEU A 353 -24.30 25.75 -12.98
N ASN A 354 -24.59 25.08 -14.09
CA ASN A 354 -25.82 24.30 -14.21
C ASN A 354 -25.72 23.01 -13.37
N ASN A 355 -26.86 22.34 -13.14
CA ASN A 355 -26.89 21.18 -12.26
C ASN A 355 -26.09 19.97 -12.78
N ARG A 356 -25.90 19.82 -14.10
CA ARG A 356 -25.05 18.77 -14.67
C ARG A 356 -23.57 19.03 -14.37
N ASP A 357 -23.14 20.28 -14.52
CA ASP A 357 -21.76 20.69 -14.21
C ASP A 357 -21.48 20.59 -12.72
N LYS A 358 -22.47 20.92 -11.86
CA LYS A 358 -22.36 20.70 -10.41
C LYS A 358 -22.19 19.21 -10.06
N VAL A 359 -22.96 18.32 -10.67
CA VAL A 359 -22.82 16.86 -10.50
C VAL A 359 -21.42 16.40 -10.89
N ASN A 360 -20.95 16.76 -12.08
CA ASN A 360 -19.60 16.39 -12.50
C ASN A 360 -18.53 16.98 -11.58
N LYS A 361 -18.69 18.21 -11.09
CA LYS A 361 -17.73 18.82 -10.17
C LYS A 361 -17.60 18.04 -8.86
N VAL A 362 -18.72 17.60 -8.28
CA VAL A 362 -18.73 16.73 -7.09
C VAL A 362 -18.05 15.39 -7.39
N TYR A 363 -18.33 14.76 -8.53
CA TYR A 363 -17.67 13.50 -8.91
C TYR A 363 -16.15 13.69 -9.09
N ASN A 364 -15.69 14.81 -9.65
CA ASN A 364 -14.26 15.10 -9.76
C ASN A 364 -13.63 15.34 -8.38
N PHE A 365 -14.31 16.08 -7.49
CA PHE A 365 -13.86 16.29 -6.12
C PHE A 365 -13.74 14.97 -5.35
N ALA A 366 -14.73 14.08 -5.44
CA ALA A 366 -14.72 12.82 -4.72
C ALA A 366 -13.79 11.77 -5.37
N PHE A 367 -13.79 11.64 -6.70
CA PHE A 367 -13.28 10.46 -7.41
C PHE A 367 -12.31 10.73 -8.56
N ASN A 368 -11.99 11.99 -8.88
CA ASN A 368 -11.14 12.35 -10.04
C ASN A 368 -11.65 11.87 -11.40
N ARG A 369 -12.97 11.77 -11.55
CA ARG A 369 -13.61 11.44 -12.82
C ARG A 369 -14.96 12.14 -12.94
N ASN A 370 -15.50 12.17 -14.15
CA ASN A 370 -16.88 12.60 -14.38
C ASN A 370 -17.88 11.49 -14.01
N ALA A 371 -19.12 11.89 -13.78
CA ALA A 371 -20.23 10.97 -13.61
C ALA A 371 -20.55 10.24 -14.92
N GLU A 372 -20.95 8.97 -14.81
CA GLU A 372 -21.52 8.21 -15.91
C GLU A 372 -22.80 8.89 -16.40
N GLN A 373 -23.07 8.80 -17.71
CA GLN A 373 -24.16 9.54 -18.35
C GLN A 373 -25.54 9.31 -17.70
N GLU A 374 -25.85 8.07 -17.28
CA GLU A 374 -27.10 7.74 -16.61
C GLU A 374 -27.19 8.37 -15.21
N GLY A 375 -26.14 8.24 -14.40
CA GLY A 375 -26.05 8.87 -13.08
C GLY A 375 -26.11 10.39 -13.16
N LEU A 376 -25.39 10.98 -14.13
CA LEU A 376 -25.40 12.42 -14.39
C LEU A 376 -26.81 12.93 -14.69
N ASN A 377 -27.58 12.21 -15.52
CA ASN A 377 -28.97 12.56 -15.82
C ASN A 377 -29.85 12.47 -14.57
N TYR A 378 -29.77 11.35 -13.85
CA TYR A 378 -30.58 11.07 -12.67
C TYR A 378 -30.42 12.11 -11.55
N TRP A 379 -29.18 12.53 -11.29
CA TRP A 379 -28.87 13.48 -10.23
C TRP A 379 -29.15 14.92 -10.64
N ALA A 380 -28.87 15.29 -11.89
CA ALA A 380 -29.20 16.61 -12.40
C ALA A 380 -30.71 16.90 -12.31
N GLU A 381 -31.56 15.94 -12.67
CA GLU A 381 -33.03 16.08 -12.59
C GLU A 381 -33.53 16.27 -11.13
N ARG A 382 -32.89 15.61 -10.16
CA ARG A 382 -33.22 15.78 -8.72
C ARG A 382 -32.80 17.13 -8.20
N LEU A 383 -31.67 17.66 -8.65
CA LEU A 383 -31.23 19.02 -8.34
C LEU A 383 -32.14 20.05 -9.03
N ASP A 384 -32.56 19.81 -10.27
CA ASP A 384 -33.45 20.70 -11.04
C ASP A 384 -34.82 20.84 -10.38
N SER A 385 -35.36 19.73 -9.88
CA SER A 385 -36.65 19.69 -9.18
C SER A 385 -36.60 20.14 -7.71
N GLY A 386 -35.38 20.33 -7.16
CA GLY A 386 -35.19 20.61 -5.73
C GLY A 386 -35.51 19.43 -4.81
N ALA A 387 -35.61 18.20 -5.36
CA ALA A 387 -35.85 16.99 -4.60
C ALA A 387 -34.68 16.63 -3.66
N ILE A 388 -33.47 17.11 -3.98
CA ILE A 388 -32.29 17.04 -3.14
C ILE A 388 -31.52 18.36 -3.25
N THR A 389 -30.87 18.79 -2.17
CA THR A 389 -29.94 19.91 -2.23
C THR A 389 -28.58 19.46 -2.75
N LEU A 390 -27.75 20.40 -3.20
CA LEU A 390 -26.43 20.05 -3.71
C LEU A 390 -25.51 19.44 -2.63
N ALA A 391 -25.58 19.95 -1.40
CA ALA A 391 -24.78 19.43 -0.29
C ALA A 391 -25.21 18.01 0.11
N ASN A 392 -26.52 17.76 0.19
CA ASN A 392 -27.03 16.40 0.40
C ASN A 392 -26.59 15.47 -0.73
N PHE A 393 -26.76 15.88 -1.99
CA PHE A 393 -26.30 15.09 -3.14
C PHE A 393 -24.82 14.71 -3.04
N ALA A 394 -23.94 15.66 -2.69
CA ALA A 394 -22.51 15.38 -2.60
C ALA A 394 -22.16 14.35 -1.53
N LEU A 395 -22.82 14.40 -0.37
CA LEU A 395 -22.65 13.39 0.67
C LEU A 395 -23.23 12.04 0.27
N GLU A 396 -24.39 12.00 -0.38
CA GLU A 396 -24.95 10.73 -0.91
C GLU A 396 -24.01 10.07 -1.91
N ILE A 397 -23.36 10.86 -2.78
CA ILE A 397 -22.34 10.35 -3.70
C ILE A 397 -21.13 9.80 -2.96
N GLY A 398 -20.59 10.57 -2.00
CA GLY A 398 -19.41 10.16 -1.25
C GLY A 398 -19.64 8.92 -0.37
N LEU A 399 -20.69 8.95 0.44
CA LEU A 399 -21.06 7.85 1.34
C LEU A 399 -21.60 6.63 0.58
N GLY A 400 -22.11 6.85 -0.64
CA GLY A 400 -22.57 5.82 -1.57
C GLY A 400 -21.48 5.20 -2.45
N ALA A 401 -20.23 5.66 -2.35
CA ALA A 401 -19.12 5.24 -3.21
C ALA A 401 -18.83 3.72 -3.10
N GLN A 402 -18.39 3.11 -4.20
CA GLN A 402 -18.09 1.67 -4.32
C GLN A 402 -16.95 1.42 -5.30
N GLY A 403 -16.39 0.21 -5.28
CA GLY A 403 -15.34 -0.20 -6.23
C GLY A 403 -14.14 0.74 -6.20
N ASP A 404 -13.76 1.28 -7.35
CA ASP A 404 -12.64 2.21 -7.46
C ASP A 404 -12.94 3.58 -6.85
N ASP A 405 -14.21 4.00 -6.78
CA ASP A 405 -14.61 5.31 -6.24
C ASP A 405 -14.37 5.41 -4.73
N ILE A 406 -14.70 4.35 -3.99
CA ILE A 406 -14.45 4.31 -2.53
C ILE A 406 -12.95 4.29 -2.23
N ILE A 407 -12.15 3.67 -3.10
CA ILE A 407 -10.69 3.68 -3.00
C ILE A 407 -10.17 5.10 -3.24
N ALA A 408 -10.64 5.76 -4.32
CA ALA A 408 -10.24 7.12 -4.64
C ALA A 408 -10.60 8.12 -3.54
N LEU A 409 -11.83 8.04 -3.04
CA LEU A 409 -12.29 8.92 -1.97
C LEU A 409 -11.50 8.69 -0.68
N ARG A 410 -11.22 7.45 -0.29
CA ARG A 410 -10.40 7.17 0.90
C ARG A 410 -8.98 7.67 0.80
N ASN A 411 -8.37 7.55 -0.37
CA ASN A 411 -7.04 8.07 -0.62
C ASN A 411 -7.01 9.60 -0.45
N LYS A 412 -8.03 10.29 -0.96
CA LYS A 412 -8.22 11.73 -0.75
C LYS A 412 -8.47 12.08 0.71
N LEU A 413 -9.39 11.39 1.38
CA LEU A 413 -9.69 11.64 2.80
C LEU A 413 -8.45 11.54 3.67
N THR A 414 -7.66 10.49 3.48
CA THR A 414 -6.41 10.30 4.20
C THR A 414 -5.42 11.44 3.96
N SER A 415 -5.23 11.83 2.71
CA SER A 415 -4.33 12.93 2.35
C SER A 415 -4.83 14.23 2.96
N ALA A 416 -6.15 14.44 2.96
CA ALA A 416 -6.79 15.60 3.53
C ALA A 416 -6.67 15.63 5.07
N ASP A 417 -6.88 14.51 5.75
CA ASP A 417 -6.69 14.40 7.21
C ASP A 417 -5.24 14.66 7.61
N LEU A 418 -4.28 14.12 6.86
CA LEU A 418 -2.85 14.37 7.09
C LEU A 418 -2.51 15.85 6.92
N PHE A 419 -3.05 16.48 5.87
CA PHE A 419 -2.88 17.91 5.63
C PHE A 419 -3.47 18.73 6.78
N THR A 420 -4.73 18.49 7.16
CA THR A 420 -5.40 19.23 8.25
C THR A 420 -4.67 19.05 9.57
N ASN A 421 -4.22 17.83 9.90
CA ASN A 421 -3.49 17.58 11.14
C ASN A 421 -2.09 18.18 11.18
N SER A 422 -1.48 18.41 10.01
CA SER A 422 -0.15 19.04 9.90
C SER A 422 -0.20 20.57 9.97
N LEU A 423 -1.39 21.17 10.08
CA LEU A 423 -1.55 22.60 10.39
C LEU A 423 -1.44 22.82 11.92
N ASP A 424 -0.34 22.38 12.50
CA ASP A 424 -0.15 22.30 13.95
C ASP A 424 0.43 23.59 14.54
N LEU A 425 1.00 24.47 13.72
CA LEU A 425 1.46 25.79 14.12
C LEU A 425 0.41 26.90 13.90
N PRO A 426 0.37 27.94 14.77
CA PRO A 426 -0.51 29.09 14.57
C PRO A 426 -0.36 29.78 13.21
N GLU A 427 0.86 29.87 12.70
CA GLU A 427 1.18 30.51 11.42
C GLU A 427 0.62 29.72 10.24
N GLU A 428 0.71 28.39 10.28
CA GLU A 428 0.17 27.49 9.26
C GLU A 428 -1.36 27.56 9.21
N ARG A 429 -2.00 27.54 10.39
CA ARG A 429 -3.45 27.72 10.50
C ARG A 429 -3.90 29.07 9.98
N ALA A 430 -3.14 30.13 10.24
CA ALA A 430 -3.43 31.45 9.72
C ALA A 430 -3.25 31.51 8.19
N ALA A 431 -2.26 30.82 7.64
CA ALA A 431 -2.00 30.74 6.21
C ALA A 431 -3.08 29.93 5.46
N TYR A 432 -3.61 28.86 6.06
CA TYR A 432 -4.69 28.07 5.48
C TYR A 432 -6.08 28.65 5.75
N SER A 433 -6.27 29.93 5.42
CA SER A 433 -7.52 30.65 5.60
C SER A 433 -7.89 31.48 4.36
N GLY A 434 -9.19 31.55 4.06
CA GLY A 434 -9.74 32.33 2.95
C GLY A 434 -9.67 31.64 1.58
N GLU A 435 -10.11 32.37 0.56
CA GLU A 435 -10.38 31.80 -0.78
C GLU A 435 -9.12 31.29 -1.49
N SER A 436 -8.00 32.00 -1.39
CA SER A 436 -6.73 31.58 -2.01
C SER A 436 -6.20 30.29 -1.41
N ALA A 437 -6.26 30.14 -0.09
CA ALA A 437 -5.88 28.92 0.60
C ALA A 437 -6.82 27.76 0.26
N ALA A 438 -8.14 28.02 0.19
CA ALA A 438 -9.11 27.01 -0.23
C ALA A 438 -8.86 26.52 -1.67
N LEU A 439 -8.48 27.41 -2.59
CA LEU A 439 -8.08 27.03 -3.95
C LEU A 439 -6.77 26.22 -3.96
N PHE A 440 -5.78 26.63 -3.16
CA PHE A 440 -4.52 25.88 -3.00
C PHE A 440 -4.79 24.45 -2.52
N GLY A 441 -5.56 24.28 -1.45
CA GLY A 441 -5.92 22.97 -0.90
C GLY A 441 -6.71 22.11 -1.88
N ARG A 442 -7.58 22.72 -2.71
CA ARG A 442 -8.29 22.02 -3.80
C ARG A 442 -7.35 21.48 -4.86
N ASN A 443 -6.44 22.33 -5.34
CA ASN A 443 -5.48 21.94 -6.37
C ASN A 443 -4.58 20.82 -5.85
N TRP A 444 -4.05 20.98 -4.63
CA TRP A 444 -3.23 19.98 -3.97
C TRP A 444 -3.97 18.64 -3.80
N LEU A 445 -5.22 18.66 -3.33
CA LEU A 445 -5.97 17.42 -3.10
C LEU A 445 -6.36 16.70 -4.41
N SER A 446 -6.45 17.43 -5.52
CA SER A 446 -6.80 16.86 -6.82
C SER A 446 -5.74 15.87 -7.36
N ASP A 447 -4.50 15.94 -6.87
CA ASP A 447 -3.41 15.04 -7.26
C ASP A 447 -3.57 13.62 -6.68
N PHE A 448 -4.47 13.42 -5.72
CA PHE A 448 -4.69 12.14 -5.04
C PHE A 448 -5.96 11.42 -5.52
N GLY A 449 -5.98 10.10 -5.39
CA GLY A 449 -7.10 9.26 -5.81
C GLY A 449 -6.65 7.85 -6.17
N THR A 450 -5.52 7.72 -6.87
CA THR A 450 -4.83 6.43 -7.03
C THR A 450 -3.77 6.19 -5.95
N THR A 451 -3.27 7.30 -5.38
CA THR A 451 -2.24 7.37 -4.34
C THR A 451 -2.70 8.24 -3.18
N VAL A 452 -1.94 8.19 -2.08
CA VAL A 452 -2.09 9.01 -0.88
C VAL A 452 -0.86 9.90 -0.70
N SER A 453 -1.02 11.04 -0.04
CA SER A 453 0.11 11.90 0.31
C SER A 453 1.04 11.27 1.35
N THR A 454 2.26 11.78 1.43
CA THR A 454 3.23 11.48 2.51
C THR A 454 3.40 12.70 3.41
N GLN A 455 3.94 12.52 4.63
CA GLN A 455 4.23 13.64 5.53
C GLN A 455 5.15 14.66 4.85
N ALA A 456 6.23 14.20 4.22
CA ALA A 456 7.17 15.09 3.51
C ALA A 456 6.51 15.92 2.39
N TRP A 457 5.52 15.34 1.69
CA TRP A 457 4.76 16.06 0.67
C TRP A 457 3.80 17.08 1.27
N VAL A 458 3.17 16.76 2.40
CA VAL A 458 2.33 17.71 3.16
C VAL A 458 3.17 18.85 3.70
N ASP A 459 4.31 18.57 4.33
CA ASP A 459 5.21 19.58 4.88
C ASP A 459 5.70 20.55 3.81
N ALA A 460 6.05 20.04 2.63
CA ALA A 460 6.42 20.85 1.48
C ALA A 460 5.27 21.76 1.00
N ALA A 461 4.05 21.23 0.95
CA ALA A 461 2.87 22.00 0.57
C ALA A 461 2.57 23.11 1.59
N ILE A 462 2.58 22.79 2.89
CA ILE A 462 2.33 23.77 3.96
C ILE A 462 3.43 24.83 3.99
N SER A 463 4.70 24.44 3.82
CA SER A 463 5.80 25.41 3.71
C SER A 463 5.60 26.39 2.55
N SER A 464 5.05 25.96 1.41
CA SER A 464 4.75 26.84 0.28
C SER A 464 3.56 27.78 0.52
N LEU A 465 2.65 27.41 1.41
CA LEU A 465 1.47 28.18 1.76
C LEU A 465 1.81 29.32 2.74
N VAL A 466 2.79 29.08 3.63
CA VAL A 466 3.26 30.04 4.64
C VAL A 466 4.25 31.05 4.06
N SER A 467 4.97 30.70 2.98
CA SER A 467 5.93 31.56 2.29
C SER A 467 5.27 32.63 1.43
#